data_AF-A0A1I7TSU2-F1
#
_entry.id   AF-A0A1I7TSU2-F1
#
_cell.length_a   1.000
_cell.length_b   1.000
_cell.length_c   1.000
_cell.angle_alpha   90.00
_cell.angle_beta   90.00
_cell.angle_gamma   90.00
#
_symmetry.space_group_name_H-M   'P 1'
#
loop_
_entity.id
_entity.type
_entity.pdbx_description
1 polymer ?
#
loop_
_entity_poly.entity_id
_entity_poly.type
_entity_poly.pdbx_seq_one_letter_code
_entity_poly.pdbx_strand_id
1 'polypeptide(L)'
;MSEFRVNESPLGVIRNDYSAFAVGKIVEILNIENPKEMFVARIKEQSDRRLRVLIEDLGQAHLLSRNPNHDQADPEISFWVNVDSFLIFPVGFAMVNGIMLRADQKYEARTRKIAMSIRNNRNPRYHPSDVRFESFGIKMRSNELRKHFVVGQKFEFLNPFLPLSKTLRCATIVHICETDGYVMVAQDDDENFDEIPVGGRLDVFFENQKILTASIASVHGTIVKVNFEGWDQENGTLYDTDSTELLPVGWAKNHDITIVNC
;
A
#
# COMPACT_ATOMS: atom_id res chain seq x y z
N MET A 1 3.20 38.62 -48.60
CA MET A 1 2.27 37.46 -48.62
C MET A 1 3.13 36.22 -48.68
N SER A 2 3.17 35.32 -47.70
CA SER A 2 2.12 34.88 -46.79
C SER A 2 2.67 34.58 -45.38
N GLU A 3 2.02 35.14 -44.36
CA GLU A 3 2.16 34.70 -42.97
C GLU A 3 1.51 33.32 -42.81
N PHE A 4 2.25 32.36 -42.27
CA PHE A 4 1.68 31.12 -41.76
C PHE A 4 1.00 31.42 -40.43
N ARG A 5 -0.30 31.77 -40.46
CA ARG A 5 -1.16 31.66 -39.29
C ARG A 5 -1.47 30.18 -39.06
N VAL A 6 -0.91 29.62 -38.00
CA VAL A 6 -1.43 28.37 -37.43
C VAL A 6 -2.79 28.74 -36.83
N ASN A 7 -3.86 28.34 -37.50
CA ASN A 7 -5.20 28.38 -36.93
C ASN A 7 -5.22 27.45 -35.71
N GLU A 8 -5.36 28.02 -34.52
CA GLU A 8 -5.71 27.26 -33.32
C GLU A 8 -7.06 26.57 -33.58
N SER A 9 -7.05 25.24 -33.62
CA SER A 9 -8.27 24.44 -33.63
C SER A 9 -9.03 24.65 -32.31
N PRO A 10 -10.36 24.86 -32.33
CA PRO A 10 -11.19 25.03 -31.14
C PRO A 10 -11.54 23.66 -30.53
N LEU A 11 -10.52 22.86 -30.24
CA LEU A 11 -10.63 21.75 -29.31
C LEU A 11 -10.08 22.29 -28.00
N GLY A 12 -10.99 22.74 -27.13
CA GLY A 12 -10.65 23.33 -25.84
C GLY A 12 -9.59 22.48 -25.15
N VAL A 13 -8.42 23.07 -24.92
CA VAL A 13 -7.42 22.51 -24.02
C VAL A 13 -8.12 22.35 -22.69
N ILE A 14 -8.48 21.11 -22.34
CA ILE A 14 -8.86 20.79 -20.96
C ILE A 14 -7.60 21.05 -20.16
N ARG A 15 -7.45 22.28 -19.65
CA ARG A 15 -6.45 22.56 -18.63
C ARG A 15 -6.90 21.77 -17.42
N ASN A 16 -6.21 20.68 -17.15
CA ASN A 16 -6.38 19.98 -15.89
C ASN A 16 -6.04 20.99 -14.78
N ASP A 17 -7.01 21.27 -13.92
CA ASP A 17 -6.83 22.17 -12.80
C ASP A 17 -6.08 21.44 -11.68
N TYR A 18 -4.79 21.72 -11.57
CA TYR A 18 -3.92 21.19 -10.52
C TYR A 18 -3.75 22.17 -9.35
N SER A 19 -4.66 23.14 -9.17
CA SER A 19 -4.60 24.14 -8.09
C SER A 19 -4.61 23.52 -6.69
N ALA A 20 -5.16 22.32 -6.54
CA ALA A 20 -5.11 21.56 -5.29
C ALA A 20 -3.67 21.23 -4.85
N PHE A 21 -2.73 21.14 -5.79
CA PHE A 21 -1.32 20.78 -5.59
C PHE A 21 -0.37 22.00 -5.61
N ALA A 22 -0.89 23.19 -5.31
CA ALA A 22 -0.09 24.42 -5.27
C ALA A 22 1.13 24.35 -4.32
N VAL A 23 2.11 25.21 -4.56
CA VAL A 23 3.27 25.38 -3.68
C VAL A 23 2.83 25.66 -2.23
N GLY A 24 3.48 24.99 -1.28
CA GLY A 24 3.17 25.06 0.16
C GLY A 24 2.19 23.99 0.65
N LYS A 25 1.47 23.33 -0.28
CA LYS A 25 0.57 22.21 0.06
C LYS A 25 1.35 20.99 0.53
N ILE A 26 0.67 20.10 1.24
CA ILE A 26 1.22 18.92 1.89
C ILE A 26 0.58 17.67 1.30
N VAL A 27 1.42 16.68 1.01
CA VAL A 27 1.08 15.34 0.55
C VAL A 27 1.76 14.29 1.44
N GLU A 28 1.28 13.06 1.40
CA GLU A 28 1.97 11.90 1.98
C GLU A 28 2.68 11.13 0.84
N ILE A 29 3.89 10.64 1.10
CA ILE A 29 4.77 10.00 0.13
C ILE A 29 5.07 8.58 0.61
N LEU A 30 4.94 7.59 -0.27
CA LEU A 30 5.40 6.23 0.01
C LEU A 30 6.93 6.18 0.05
N ASN A 31 7.47 5.56 1.11
CA ASN A 31 8.89 5.26 1.15
C ASN A 31 9.20 4.10 0.19
N ILE A 32 10.01 4.35 -0.84
CA ILE A 32 10.36 3.34 -1.85
C ILE A 32 11.29 2.24 -1.33
N GLU A 33 12.12 2.53 -0.31
CA GLU A 33 12.97 1.53 0.35
C GLU A 33 12.16 0.67 1.32
N ASN A 34 11.12 1.23 1.94
CA ASN A 34 10.25 0.52 2.86
C ASN A 34 8.77 0.90 2.63
N PRO A 35 8.07 0.23 1.70
CA PRO A 35 6.67 0.53 1.39
C PRO A 35 5.67 0.28 2.54
N LYS A 36 6.13 -0.19 3.71
CA LYS A 36 5.32 -0.28 4.94
C LYS A 36 5.25 1.06 5.69
N GLU A 37 6.01 2.06 5.24
CA GLU A 37 5.98 3.40 5.81
C GLU A 37 5.84 4.51 4.77
N MET A 38 5.40 5.67 5.26
CA MET A 38 5.20 6.88 4.48
C MET A 38 5.80 8.09 5.18
N PHE A 39 6.20 9.05 4.36
CA PHE A 39 6.68 10.36 4.78
C PHE A 39 5.65 11.43 4.51
N VAL A 40 5.74 12.54 5.23
CA VAL A 40 5.00 13.75 4.87
C VAL A 40 5.89 14.66 4.03
N ALA A 41 5.38 15.26 2.97
CA ALA A 41 6.18 16.18 2.14
C ALA A 41 5.42 17.45 1.80
N ARG A 42 6.16 18.56 1.72
CA ARG A 42 5.66 19.84 1.22
C ARG A 42 6.02 20.03 -0.24
N ILE A 43 5.06 20.48 -1.04
CA ILE A 43 5.28 20.91 -2.41
C ILE A 43 6.07 22.23 -2.40
N LYS A 44 7.28 22.21 -2.96
CA LYS A 44 8.17 23.37 -3.10
C LYS A 44 8.04 24.04 -4.46
N GLU A 45 7.68 23.27 -5.46
CA GLU A 45 7.52 23.75 -6.83
C GLU A 45 6.47 22.92 -7.57
N GLN A 46 5.75 23.55 -8.48
CA GLN A 46 4.79 22.89 -9.35
C GLN A 46 5.01 23.35 -10.79
N SER A 47 5.21 22.39 -11.68
CA SER A 47 5.28 22.59 -13.13
C SER A 47 4.28 21.65 -13.79
N ASP A 48 3.09 22.18 -14.09
CA ASP A 48 1.95 21.42 -14.61
C ASP A 48 1.63 20.22 -13.70
N ARG A 49 1.79 18.99 -14.19
CA ARG A 49 1.58 17.73 -13.46
C ARG A 49 2.78 17.29 -12.62
N ARG A 50 3.91 17.99 -12.66
CA ARG A 50 5.13 17.64 -11.90
C ARG A 50 5.22 18.48 -10.63
N LEU A 51 5.49 17.83 -9.51
CA LEU A 51 5.64 18.42 -8.20
C LEU A 51 7.07 18.18 -7.72
N ARG A 52 7.75 19.23 -7.26
CA ARG A 52 8.98 19.09 -6.48
C ARG A 52 8.61 19.07 -5.01
N VAL A 53 8.91 17.98 -4.31
CA VAL A 53 8.50 17.76 -2.92
C VAL A 53 9.72 17.71 -2.00
N LEU A 54 9.54 18.14 -0.75
CA LEU A 54 10.56 18.07 0.31
C LEU A 54 9.94 17.52 1.59
N ILE A 55 10.63 16.57 2.22
CA ILE A 55 10.13 15.81 3.35
C ILE A 55 10.34 16.56 4.69
N GLU A 56 11.44 17.26 4.93
CA GLU A 56 11.78 17.76 6.28
C GLU A 56 10.89 18.89 6.86
N ASP A 57 10.13 19.60 6.04
CA ASP A 57 9.53 20.91 6.35
C ASP A 57 8.33 20.91 7.33
N LEU A 58 8.28 19.89 8.21
CA LEU A 58 7.24 19.59 9.19
C LEU A 58 7.78 18.96 10.50
N GLY A 59 9.05 19.18 10.85
CA GLY A 59 9.59 18.76 12.15
C GLY A 59 9.98 17.29 12.28
N GLN A 60 9.95 16.55 11.17
CA GLN A 60 10.28 15.11 11.10
C GLN A 60 11.74 14.82 10.80
N ALA A 61 12.63 15.82 10.76
CA ALA A 61 14.06 15.68 10.49
C ALA A 61 14.72 14.54 11.29
N HIS A 62 14.39 14.46 12.58
CA HIS A 62 14.93 13.46 13.52
C HIS A 62 14.38 12.03 13.31
N LEU A 63 13.33 11.87 12.49
CA LEU A 63 12.71 10.59 12.18
C LEU A 63 13.26 9.96 10.89
N LEU A 64 14.11 10.68 10.16
CA LEU A 64 14.60 10.28 8.84
C LEU A 64 16.05 9.82 8.94
N SER A 65 16.33 8.64 8.40
CA SER A 65 17.71 8.16 8.23
C SER A 65 18.31 8.80 6.98
N ARG A 66 19.35 9.63 7.15
CA ARG A 66 20.09 10.21 6.02
C ARG A 66 20.74 9.08 5.21
N ASN A 67 20.19 8.78 4.04
CA ASN A 67 20.79 7.86 3.08
C ASN A 67 21.10 8.62 1.79
N PRO A 68 22.37 8.93 1.50
CA PRO A 68 22.75 9.70 0.31
C PRO A 68 22.52 8.94 -1.00
N ASN A 69 22.22 7.65 -0.94
CA ASN A 69 21.87 6.83 -2.10
C ASN A 69 20.35 6.70 -2.29
N HIS A 70 19.55 7.40 -1.48
CA HIS A 70 18.10 7.32 -1.52
C HIS A 70 17.47 8.71 -1.62
N ASP A 71 16.99 9.04 -2.80
CA ASP A 71 16.46 10.37 -3.14
C ASP A 71 15.27 10.83 -2.28
N GLN A 72 14.61 9.94 -1.53
CA GLN A 72 13.55 10.30 -0.58
C GLN A 72 14.00 10.32 0.90
N ALA A 73 15.18 9.80 1.25
CA ALA A 73 15.60 9.68 2.65
C ALA A 73 16.67 10.70 3.04
N ASP A 74 17.21 11.44 2.07
CA ASP A 74 17.93 12.67 2.38
C ASP A 74 16.91 13.80 2.67
N PRO A 75 16.80 14.26 3.93
CA PRO A 75 15.83 15.27 4.33
C PRO A 75 16.04 16.63 3.66
N GLU A 76 17.25 16.90 3.16
CA GLU A 76 17.64 18.16 2.55
C GLU A 76 17.49 18.13 1.01
N ILE A 77 17.24 16.96 0.42
CA ILE A 77 17.08 16.79 -1.02
C ILE A 77 15.60 16.76 -1.40
N SER A 78 15.20 17.72 -2.24
CA SER A 78 13.89 17.69 -2.90
C SER A 78 13.95 16.83 -4.16
N PHE A 79 12.90 16.07 -4.45
CA PHE A 79 12.79 15.28 -5.67
C PHE A 79 11.48 15.57 -6.43
N TRP A 80 11.43 15.18 -7.70
CA TRP A 80 10.29 15.39 -8.58
C TRP A 80 9.39 14.16 -8.67
N VAL A 81 8.08 14.36 -8.55
CA VAL A 81 7.05 13.33 -8.68
C VAL A 81 5.88 13.86 -9.50
N ASN A 82 5.14 13.00 -10.20
CA ASN A 82 3.93 13.43 -10.90
C ASN A 82 2.71 13.36 -9.98
N VAL A 83 1.72 14.22 -10.21
CA VAL A 83 0.41 14.24 -9.49
C VAL A 83 -0.37 12.91 -9.59
N ASP A 84 -0.06 12.08 -10.58
CA ASP A 84 -0.66 10.77 -10.85
C ASP A 84 0.26 9.60 -10.48
N SER A 85 1.38 9.87 -9.81
CA SER A 85 2.31 8.84 -9.38
C SER A 85 1.71 8.01 -8.25
N PHE A 86 1.98 6.70 -8.26
CA PHE A 86 1.68 5.77 -7.17
C PHE A 86 2.49 6.05 -5.88
N LEU A 87 3.42 7.02 -5.91
CA LEU A 87 4.25 7.41 -4.78
C LEU A 87 3.62 8.50 -3.91
N ILE A 88 2.61 9.20 -4.40
CA ILE A 88 2.03 10.35 -3.70
C ILE A 88 0.57 10.13 -3.34
N PHE A 89 0.18 10.62 -2.17
CA PHE A 89 -1.10 10.31 -1.55
C PHE A 89 -1.67 11.53 -0.82
N PRO A 90 -3.00 11.58 -0.65
CA PRO A 90 -3.66 12.64 0.11
C PRO A 90 -3.31 12.56 1.60
N VAL A 91 -3.44 13.70 2.29
CA VAL A 91 -3.20 13.77 3.74
C VAL A 91 -4.20 12.88 4.48
N GLY A 92 -3.69 12.04 5.38
CA GLY A 92 -4.48 11.06 6.13
C GLY A 92 -4.56 9.68 5.48
N PHE A 93 -4.00 9.48 4.29
CA PHE A 93 -3.97 8.18 3.62
C PHE A 93 -3.32 7.09 4.47
N ALA A 94 -2.13 7.37 5.02
CA ALA A 94 -1.41 6.41 5.84
C ALA A 94 -2.25 5.98 7.06
N MET A 95 -2.84 6.95 7.76
CA MET A 95 -3.65 6.69 8.96
C MET A 95 -4.95 5.92 8.68
N VAL A 96 -5.60 6.19 7.54
CA VAL A 96 -6.81 5.46 7.13
C VAL A 96 -6.48 4.00 6.81
N ASN A 97 -5.33 3.74 6.20
CA ASN A 97 -4.94 2.39 5.77
C ASN A 97 -4.04 1.65 6.77
N GLY A 98 -3.77 2.24 7.94
CA GLY A 98 -2.91 1.62 8.95
C GLY A 98 -1.44 1.50 8.54
N ILE A 99 -0.99 2.31 7.58
CA ILE A 99 0.41 2.38 7.14
C ILE A 99 1.18 3.27 8.11
N MET A 100 2.41 2.88 8.46
CA MET A 100 3.23 3.67 9.38
C MET A 100 3.54 5.04 8.77
N LEU A 101 3.29 6.09 9.52
CA LEU A 101 3.56 7.46 9.09
C LEU A 101 4.72 8.03 9.91
N ARG A 102 5.78 8.47 9.23
CA ARG A 102 6.90 9.17 9.85
C ARG A 102 6.59 10.67 9.89
N ALA A 103 6.00 11.13 10.99
CA ALA A 103 5.60 12.52 11.18
C ALA A 103 5.71 12.95 12.65
N ASP A 104 5.62 14.25 12.91
CA ASP A 104 5.51 14.75 14.29
C ASP A 104 4.15 14.39 14.92
N GLN A 105 4.09 14.42 16.26
CA GLN A 105 2.87 14.08 17.01
C GLN A 105 1.66 14.96 16.65
N LYS A 106 1.90 16.22 16.26
CA LYS A 106 0.83 17.17 15.92
C LYS A 106 0.19 16.79 14.59
N TYR A 107 1.01 16.43 13.61
CA TYR A 107 0.57 15.94 12.30
C TYR A 107 -0.14 14.59 12.46
N GLU A 108 0.41 13.64 13.22
CA GLU A 108 -0.24 12.36 13.51
C GLU A 108 -1.60 12.53 14.19
N ALA A 109 -1.70 13.38 15.22
CA ALA A 109 -2.97 13.65 15.89
C ALA A 109 -4.02 14.25 14.95
N ARG A 110 -3.57 15.06 13.98
CA ARG A 110 -4.43 15.66 12.95
C ARG A 110 -4.90 14.61 11.93
N THR A 111 -4.01 13.80 11.38
CA THR A 111 -4.37 12.76 10.40
C THR A 111 -5.20 11.64 11.02
N ARG A 112 -5.02 11.35 12.31
CA ARG A 112 -5.91 10.45 13.06
C ARG A 112 -7.36 10.94 13.07
N LYS A 113 -7.61 12.24 13.26
CA LYS A 113 -8.96 12.82 13.20
C LYS A 113 -9.55 12.75 11.80
N ILE A 114 -8.72 12.93 10.76
CA ILE A 114 -9.12 12.75 9.37
C ILE A 114 -9.56 11.31 9.14
N ALA A 115 -8.72 10.33 9.52
CA ALA A 115 -9.01 8.91 9.38
C ALA A 115 -10.28 8.48 10.11
N MET A 116 -10.47 8.94 11.36
CA MET A 116 -11.72 8.72 12.10
C MET A 116 -12.95 9.30 11.40
N SER A 117 -12.82 10.45 10.74
CA SER A 117 -13.95 11.05 10.01
C SER A 117 -14.31 10.20 8.80
N ILE A 118 -13.31 9.78 8.01
CA ILE A 118 -13.48 8.92 6.83
C ILE A 118 -14.14 7.59 7.22
N ARG A 119 -13.59 6.90 8.22
CA ARG A 119 -14.13 5.62 8.73
C ARG A 119 -15.58 5.70 9.21
N ASN A 120 -15.98 6.86 9.72
CA ASN A 120 -17.34 7.11 10.18
C ASN A 120 -18.26 7.69 9.09
N ASN A 121 -17.85 7.67 7.82
CA ASN A 121 -18.57 8.28 6.69
C ASN A 121 -18.92 9.75 6.92
N ARG A 122 -17.99 10.52 7.51
CA ARG A 122 -18.12 11.96 7.76
C ARG A 122 -17.09 12.73 6.95
N ASN A 123 -17.45 13.95 6.56
CA ASN A 123 -16.53 14.86 5.89
C ASN A 123 -15.36 15.24 6.82
N PRO A 124 -14.11 14.92 6.47
CA PRO A 124 -12.96 15.24 7.30
C PRO A 124 -12.66 16.74 7.26
N ARG A 125 -12.18 17.27 8.39
CA ARG A 125 -11.71 18.66 8.47
C ARG A 125 -10.21 18.71 8.20
N TYR A 126 -9.87 19.08 6.97
CA TYR A 126 -8.50 19.29 6.53
C TYR A 126 -7.93 20.65 6.95
N HIS A 127 -6.62 20.73 7.14
CA HIS A 127 -5.93 22.02 7.20
C HIS A 127 -5.88 22.64 5.79
N PRO A 128 -5.85 23.98 5.65
CA PRO A 128 -5.79 24.63 4.33
C PRO A 128 -4.59 24.22 3.47
N SER A 129 -3.51 23.75 4.08
CA SER A 129 -2.32 23.24 3.36
C SER A 129 -2.47 21.80 2.89
N ASP A 130 -3.47 21.05 3.34
CA ASP A 130 -3.54 19.62 3.06
C ASP A 130 -4.12 19.36 1.66
N VAL A 131 -3.45 18.51 0.87
CA VAL A 131 -4.04 17.92 -0.33
C VAL A 131 -5.01 16.82 0.10
N ARG A 132 -6.21 16.80 -0.48
CA ARG A 132 -7.33 15.95 -0.06
C ARG A 132 -7.52 14.78 -1.01
N PHE A 133 -8.27 13.77 -0.59
CA PHE A 133 -8.58 12.60 -1.42
C PHE A 133 -9.23 12.96 -2.75
N GLU A 134 -10.15 13.93 -2.72
CA GLU A 134 -10.90 14.37 -3.91
C GLU A 134 -9.99 15.04 -4.95
N SER A 135 -8.78 15.45 -4.56
CA SER A 135 -7.81 16.12 -5.44
C SER A 135 -7.10 15.16 -6.39
N PHE A 136 -7.01 13.86 -6.09
CA PHE A 136 -6.25 12.90 -6.88
C PHE A 136 -7.00 12.37 -8.12
N GLY A 137 -8.23 12.83 -8.36
CA GLY A 137 -8.96 12.51 -9.59
C GLY A 137 -9.20 11.01 -9.80
N ILE A 138 -9.04 10.19 -8.77
CA ILE A 138 -9.44 8.78 -8.74
C ILE A 138 -10.96 8.78 -8.82
N LYS A 139 -11.44 8.85 -10.06
CA LYS A 139 -12.85 8.66 -10.38
C LYS A 139 -13.14 7.24 -9.97
N MET A 140 -13.77 7.11 -8.81
CA MET A 140 -14.32 5.87 -8.26
C MET A 140 -15.36 5.35 -9.25
N ARG A 141 -14.91 4.76 -10.37
CA ARG A 141 -15.73 3.83 -11.12
C ARG A 141 -16.13 2.77 -10.11
N SER A 142 -17.42 2.44 -10.09
CA SER A 142 -18.05 1.58 -9.10
C SER A 142 -17.08 0.54 -8.56
N ASN A 143 -16.93 0.50 -7.25
CA ASN A 143 -16.00 -0.38 -6.53
C ASN A 143 -16.36 -1.88 -6.64
N GLU A 144 -17.13 -2.26 -7.66
CA GLU A 144 -17.51 -3.62 -8.01
C GLU A 144 -16.28 -4.52 -8.16
N LEU A 145 -15.13 -3.98 -8.59
CA LEU A 145 -13.90 -4.75 -8.67
C LEU A 145 -13.35 -5.13 -7.29
N ARG A 146 -13.59 -4.33 -6.24
CA ARG A 146 -13.12 -4.62 -4.87
C ARG A 146 -13.65 -5.94 -4.32
N LYS A 147 -14.86 -6.36 -4.72
CA LYS A 147 -15.40 -7.66 -4.30
C LYS A 147 -14.63 -8.86 -4.87
N HIS A 148 -13.82 -8.64 -5.90
CA HIS A 148 -12.99 -9.66 -6.52
C HIS A 148 -11.57 -9.70 -5.96
N PHE A 149 -11.19 -8.73 -5.12
CA PHE A 149 -9.89 -8.70 -4.47
C PHE A 149 -9.97 -9.36 -3.09
N VAL A 150 -9.07 -10.31 -2.83
CA VAL A 150 -8.97 -11.02 -1.56
C VAL A 150 -7.51 -11.04 -1.11
N VAL A 151 -7.26 -10.84 0.18
CA VAL A 151 -5.91 -11.04 0.75
C VAL A 151 -5.47 -12.49 0.51
N GLY A 152 -4.24 -12.68 0.06
CA GLY A 152 -3.70 -13.97 -0.39
C GLY A 152 -3.88 -14.23 -1.89
N GLN A 153 -4.67 -13.42 -2.60
CA GLN A 153 -4.81 -13.57 -4.05
C GLN A 153 -3.50 -13.29 -4.77
N LYS A 154 -3.12 -14.20 -5.66
CA LYS A 154 -1.89 -14.12 -6.46
C LYS A 154 -2.16 -13.57 -7.86
N PHE A 155 -1.20 -12.84 -8.40
CA PHE A 155 -1.26 -12.27 -9.75
C PHE A 155 0.15 -11.94 -10.27
N GLU A 156 0.25 -11.70 -11.58
CA GLU A 156 1.49 -11.21 -12.19
C GLU A 156 1.59 -9.68 -12.04
N PHE A 157 2.74 -9.21 -11.57
CA PHE A 157 3.00 -7.82 -11.26
C PHE A 157 4.30 -7.35 -11.89
N LEU A 158 4.31 -6.11 -12.38
CA LEU A 158 5.53 -5.43 -12.77
C LEU A 158 6.01 -4.57 -11.60
N ASN A 159 7.12 -4.94 -10.97
CA ASN A 159 7.67 -4.17 -9.85
C ASN A 159 8.24 -2.83 -10.33
N PRO A 160 7.61 -1.68 -9.98
CA PRO A 160 8.03 -0.38 -10.47
C PRO A 160 9.28 0.15 -9.75
N PHE A 161 9.74 -0.51 -8.68
CA PHE A 161 10.93 -0.14 -7.91
C PHE A 161 12.20 -0.81 -8.44
N LEU A 162 12.09 -1.87 -9.25
CA LEU A 162 13.25 -2.55 -9.82
C LEU A 162 13.74 -1.84 -11.09
N PRO A 163 15.06 -1.63 -11.25
CA PRO A 163 15.61 -1.04 -12.46
C PRO A 163 15.34 -1.92 -13.69
N LEU A 164 14.52 -1.41 -14.62
CA LEU A 164 14.46 -1.84 -16.04
C LEU A 164 14.11 -3.31 -16.33
N SER A 165 13.72 -4.11 -15.34
CA SER A 165 13.28 -5.48 -15.60
C SER A 165 11.85 -5.48 -16.13
N LYS A 166 11.66 -5.68 -17.44
CA LYS A 166 10.36 -5.97 -18.06
C LYS A 166 9.82 -7.37 -17.72
N THR A 167 10.25 -7.92 -16.60
CA THR A 167 9.87 -9.26 -16.13
C THR A 167 8.70 -9.11 -15.18
N LEU A 168 7.60 -9.75 -15.54
CA LEU A 168 6.50 -9.99 -14.63
C LEU A 168 6.97 -10.93 -13.52
N ARG A 169 6.59 -10.60 -12.29
CA ARG A 169 6.87 -11.37 -11.08
C ARG A 169 5.54 -11.86 -10.51
N CYS A 170 5.57 -12.97 -9.79
CA CYS A 170 4.42 -13.36 -8.97
C CYS A 170 4.33 -12.40 -7.77
N ALA A 171 3.13 -11.93 -7.49
CA ALA A 171 2.84 -11.11 -6.34
C ALA A 171 1.55 -11.56 -5.65
N THR A 172 1.50 -11.33 -4.34
CA THR A 172 0.37 -11.66 -3.48
C THR A 172 -0.23 -10.38 -2.90
N ILE A 173 -1.56 -10.26 -2.91
CA ILE A 173 -2.25 -9.18 -2.19
C ILE A 173 -2.11 -9.44 -0.69
N VAL A 174 -1.49 -8.52 0.04
CA VAL A 174 -1.27 -8.66 1.50
C VAL A 174 -2.14 -7.72 2.32
N HIS A 175 -2.63 -6.65 1.70
CA HIS A 175 -3.56 -5.75 2.36
C HIS A 175 -4.51 -5.12 1.33
N ILE A 176 -5.80 -5.05 1.66
CA ILE A 176 -6.77 -4.27 0.90
C ILE A 176 -7.03 -2.99 1.67
N CYS A 177 -6.62 -1.85 1.11
CA CYS A 177 -6.72 -0.56 1.76
C CYS A 177 -8.19 -0.22 2.08
N GLU A 178 -8.45 0.41 3.23
CA GLU A 178 -9.77 0.96 3.55
C GLU A 178 -10.18 2.01 2.49
N THR A 179 -9.23 2.83 2.06
CA THR A 179 -9.42 3.81 0.97
C THR A 179 -9.59 3.09 -0.37
N ASP A 180 -10.50 3.59 -1.20
CA ASP A 180 -10.77 2.97 -2.50
C ASP A 180 -9.66 3.14 -3.52
N GLY A 181 -9.48 2.12 -4.35
CA GLY A 181 -8.53 2.11 -5.47
C GLY A 181 -7.14 1.57 -5.14
N TYR A 182 -6.90 1.07 -3.92
CA TYR A 182 -5.57 0.66 -3.48
C TYR A 182 -5.55 -0.74 -2.83
N VAL A 183 -4.49 -1.48 -3.11
CA VAL A 183 -4.09 -2.72 -2.44
C VAL A 183 -2.59 -2.68 -2.20
N MET A 184 -2.11 -3.27 -1.12
CA MET A 184 -0.68 -3.51 -0.88
C MET A 184 -0.34 -4.93 -1.34
N VAL A 185 0.78 -5.05 -2.03
CA VAL A 185 1.17 -6.26 -2.72
C VAL A 185 2.59 -6.65 -2.32
N ALA A 186 2.78 -7.94 -2.10
CA ALA A 186 4.04 -8.59 -1.83
C ALA A 186 4.58 -9.17 -3.12
N GLN A 187 5.86 -8.99 -3.42
CA GLN A 187 6.50 -9.78 -4.46
C GLN A 187 6.93 -11.12 -3.83
N ASP A 188 6.56 -12.25 -4.45
CA ASP A 188 6.71 -13.58 -3.84
C ASP A 188 8.18 -14.02 -3.69
N ASP A 189 9.07 -13.54 -4.56
CA ASP A 189 10.52 -13.84 -4.56
C ASP A 189 11.38 -12.77 -3.87
N ASP A 190 10.76 -11.86 -3.08
CA ASP A 190 11.50 -10.93 -2.23
C ASP A 190 11.89 -11.60 -0.91
N GLU A 191 13.18 -11.83 -0.71
CA GLU A 191 13.76 -12.42 0.50
C GLU A 191 13.49 -11.60 1.78
N ASN A 192 12.96 -10.37 1.65
CA ASN A 192 12.56 -9.50 2.78
C ASN A 192 11.06 -9.54 3.11
N PHE A 193 10.30 -10.52 2.60
CA PHE A 193 8.92 -10.65 3.03
C PHE A 193 8.87 -11.13 4.49
N ASP A 194 8.24 -10.32 5.36
CA ASP A 194 8.12 -10.62 6.79
C ASP A 194 7.59 -12.04 6.97
N GLU A 195 8.32 -12.79 7.81
CA GLU A 195 8.04 -14.15 8.24
C GLU A 195 6.56 -14.40 8.43
N ILE A 196 6.08 -15.55 7.94
CA ILE A 196 4.77 -16.09 8.30
C ILE A 196 4.65 -16.02 9.83
N PRO A 197 3.75 -15.18 10.39
CA PRO A 197 3.83 -14.86 11.80
C PRO A 197 3.56 -16.12 12.61
N VAL A 198 4.49 -16.48 13.51
CA VAL A 198 4.25 -17.53 14.50
C VAL A 198 2.98 -17.17 15.29
N GLY A 199 2.03 -18.09 15.35
CA GLY A 199 0.69 -17.90 15.90
C GLY A 199 -0.37 -17.48 14.87
N GLY A 200 0.01 -17.18 13.63
CA GLY A 200 -0.94 -16.98 12.51
C GLY A 200 -1.80 -18.22 12.31
N ARG A 201 -3.10 -18.03 12.04
CA ARG A 201 -4.02 -19.13 11.74
C ARG A 201 -4.07 -19.39 10.24
N LEU A 202 -4.34 -20.64 9.87
CA LEU A 202 -4.55 -21.08 8.50
C LEU A 202 -5.47 -22.30 8.48
N ASP A 203 -6.00 -22.61 7.31
CA ASP A 203 -6.64 -23.90 7.05
C ASP A 203 -5.60 -24.80 6.36
N VAL A 204 -5.63 -26.11 6.62
CA VAL A 204 -4.67 -27.06 6.02
C VAL A 204 -5.41 -28.23 5.42
N PHE A 205 -5.15 -28.54 4.16
CA PHE A 205 -5.65 -29.75 3.52
C PHE A 205 -4.78 -30.94 3.95
N PHE A 206 -5.27 -31.67 4.96
CA PHE A 206 -4.52 -32.72 5.63
C PHE A 206 -4.82 -34.09 5.01
N GLU A 207 -3.76 -34.82 4.68
CA GLU A 207 -3.79 -36.19 4.14
C GLU A 207 -4.70 -36.39 2.92
N ASN A 208 -4.92 -35.33 2.13
CA ASN A 208 -5.83 -35.33 0.99
C ASN A 208 -7.29 -35.75 1.29
N GLN A 209 -7.74 -35.61 2.54
CA GLN A 209 -9.06 -36.09 2.97
C GLN A 209 -9.91 -35.03 3.64
N LYS A 210 -9.29 -34.14 4.43
CA LYS A 210 -10.02 -33.19 5.29
C LYS A 210 -9.29 -31.87 5.40
N ILE A 211 -10.03 -30.82 5.71
CA ILE A 211 -9.46 -29.50 6.03
C ILE A 211 -9.53 -29.30 7.54
N LEU A 212 -8.39 -28.95 8.13
CA LEU A 212 -8.23 -28.69 9.55
C LEU A 212 -7.85 -27.23 9.77
N THR A 213 -8.33 -26.63 10.86
CA THR A 213 -7.81 -25.34 11.32
C THR A 213 -6.51 -25.55 12.07
N ALA A 214 -5.53 -24.69 11.78
CA ALA A 214 -4.20 -24.81 12.34
C ALA A 214 -3.57 -23.44 12.63
N SER A 215 -2.44 -23.45 13.32
CA SER A 215 -1.61 -22.28 13.57
C SER A 215 -0.13 -22.55 13.29
N ILE A 216 0.61 -21.54 12.81
CA ILE A 216 2.05 -21.63 12.62
C ILE A 216 2.75 -21.67 13.99
N ALA A 217 3.43 -22.76 14.29
CA ALA A 217 4.18 -22.98 15.52
C ALA A 217 5.62 -22.45 15.45
N SER A 218 6.25 -22.54 14.29
CA SER A 218 7.58 -21.96 14.03
C SER A 218 7.83 -21.78 12.52
N VAL A 219 8.75 -20.89 12.18
CA VAL A 219 9.24 -20.67 10.79
C VAL A 219 10.74 -20.94 10.74
N HIS A 220 11.18 -21.67 9.74
CA HIS A 220 12.57 -22.06 9.50
C HIS A 220 12.90 -21.90 8.00
N GLY A 221 13.18 -20.67 7.57
CA GLY A 221 13.34 -20.36 6.13
C GLY A 221 12.04 -20.59 5.37
N THR A 222 12.07 -21.41 4.31
CA THR A 222 10.87 -21.80 3.53
C THR A 222 10.06 -22.92 4.16
N ILE A 223 10.39 -23.37 5.37
CA ILE A 223 9.65 -24.42 6.07
C ILE A 223 8.91 -23.84 7.27
N VAL A 224 7.62 -24.16 7.40
CA VAL A 224 6.80 -23.83 8.57
C VAL A 224 6.41 -25.09 9.33
N LYS A 225 6.49 -25.03 10.66
CA LYS A 225 5.86 -26.00 11.55
C LYS A 225 4.44 -25.53 11.84
N VAL A 226 3.47 -26.40 11.69
CA VAL A 226 2.04 -26.12 11.85
C VAL A 226 1.47 -27.05 12.92
N ASN A 227 0.73 -26.46 13.87
CA ASN A 227 -0.01 -27.20 14.89
C ASN A 227 -1.51 -27.15 14.59
N PHE A 228 -2.16 -28.30 14.59
CA PHE A 228 -3.61 -28.40 14.40
C PHE A 228 -4.36 -28.05 15.68
N GLU A 229 -5.52 -27.38 15.54
CA GLU A 229 -6.40 -27.08 16.66
C GLU A 229 -6.97 -28.37 17.26
N GLY A 230 -6.93 -28.49 18.59
CA GLY A 230 -7.38 -29.67 19.32
C GLY A 230 -6.36 -30.81 19.43
N TRP A 231 -5.19 -30.69 18.79
CA TRP A 231 -4.14 -31.73 18.81
C TRP A 231 -3.04 -31.39 19.83
N ASP A 232 -2.24 -32.38 20.18
CA ASP A 232 -1.02 -32.15 20.96
C ASP A 232 -0.05 -31.23 20.19
N GLN A 233 0.49 -30.24 20.90
CA GLN A 233 1.25 -29.13 20.32
C GLN A 233 2.75 -29.42 20.28
N GLU A 234 3.22 -30.51 20.91
CA GLU A 234 4.63 -30.90 20.90
C GLU A 234 5.10 -31.35 19.49
N ASN A 235 4.21 -31.98 18.72
CA ASN A 235 4.53 -32.68 17.46
C ASN A 235 3.86 -32.07 16.20
N GLY A 236 3.96 -30.75 16.01
CA GLY A 236 3.49 -30.09 14.79
C GLY A 236 4.11 -30.62 13.49
N THR A 237 3.36 -30.49 12.39
CA THR A 237 3.72 -30.99 11.05
C THR A 237 4.45 -29.92 10.25
N LEU A 238 5.44 -30.32 9.44
CA LEU A 238 6.25 -29.41 8.64
C LEU A 238 5.69 -29.29 7.22
N TYR A 239 5.64 -28.06 6.71
CA TYR A 239 5.21 -27.73 5.35
C TYR A 239 6.19 -26.77 4.70
N ASP A 240 6.32 -26.80 3.37
CA ASP A 240 6.88 -25.67 2.65
C ASP A 240 5.89 -24.49 2.68
N THR A 241 6.40 -23.26 2.75
CA THR A 241 5.62 -22.03 2.66
C THR A 241 4.79 -21.89 1.39
N ASP A 242 5.20 -22.55 0.31
CA ASP A 242 4.48 -22.57 -0.97
C ASP A 242 3.57 -23.80 -1.15
N SER A 243 3.49 -24.66 -0.13
CA SER A 243 2.73 -25.91 -0.21
C SER A 243 1.27 -25.64 -0.55
N THR A 244 0.76 -26.35 -1.56
CA THR A 244 -0.64 -26.29 -1.98
C THR A 244 -1.62 -26.79 -0.92
N GLU A 245 -1.11 -27.39 0.16
CA GLU A 245 -1.88 -27.87 1.30
C GLU A 245 -2.12 -26.77 2.35
N LEU A 246 -1.36 -25.66 2.30
CA LEU A 246 -1.57 -24.50 3.17
C LEU A 246 -2.60 -23.57 2.53
N LEU A 247 -3.72 -23.37 3.22
CA LEU A 247 -4.86 -22.61 2.73
C LEU A 247 -5.10 -21.37 3.60
N PRO A 248 -5.53 -20.25 3.02
CA PRO A 248 -5.88 -19.06 3.81
C PRO A 248 -7.07 -19.38 4.75
N VAL A 249 -7.11 -18.71 5.90
CA VAL A 249 -8.23 -18.85 6.86
C VAL A 249 -9.56 -18.62 6.16
N GLY A 250 -10.49 -19.57 6.31
CA GLY A 250 -11.83 -19.48 5.74
C GLY A 250 -11.92 -19.97 4.30
N TRP A 251 -10.86 -20.56 3.74
CA TRP A 251 -10.90 -21.20 2.42
C TRP A 251 -12.00 -22.26 2.36
N ALA A 252 -12.12 -23.10 3.40
CA ALA A 252 -13.15 -24.13 3.48
C ALA A 252 -14.57 -23.53 3.45
N LYS A 253 -14.80 -22.47 4.23
CA LYS A 253 -16.07 -21.74 4.27
C LYS A 253 -16.45 -21.15 2.91
N ASN A 254 -15.47 -20.65 2.15
CA ASN A 254 -15.70 -20.04 0.84
C ASN A 254 -15.99 -21.07 -0.26
N HIS A 255 -15.73 -22.36 -0.01
CA HIS A 255 -15.96 -23.46 -0.96
C HIS A 255 -17.02 -24.45 -0.45
N ASP A 256 -17.81 -24.06 0.54
CA ASP A 256 -18.83 -24.91 1.19
C ASP A 256 -18.28 -26.27 1.70
N ILE A 257 -17.00 -26.29 2.05
CA ILE A 257 -16.32 -27.45 2.63
C ILE A 257 -16.40 -27.38 4.15
N THR A 258 -16.78 -28.51 4.77
CA THR A 258 -16.85 -28.60 6.22
C THR A 258 -15.45 -28.73 6.81
N ILE A 259 -15.09 -27.80 7.70
CA ILE A 259 -13.88 -27.94 8.51
C ILE A 259 -14.11 -29.06 9.52
N VAL A 260 -13.18 -30.01 9.57
CA VAL A 260 -13.20 -31.06 10.58
C VAL A 260 -12.44 -30.54 11.80
N ASN A 261 -13.17 -30.06 12.79
CA ASN A 261 -12.58 -29.74 14.09
C ASN A 261 -12.35 -31.05 14.85
N CYS A 262 -11.17 -31.22 15.43
CA CYS A 262 -10.82 -32.38 16.26
C CYS A 262 -11.07 -32.08 17.74
#